data_AF-A0A8T5SQU1-F1
#
_entry.id   AF-A0A8T5SQU1-F1
#
_cell.length_a   1.000
_cell.length_b   1.000
_cell.length_c   1.000
_cell.angle_alpha   90.00
_cell.angle_beta   90.00
_cell.angle_gamma   90.00
#
_symmetry.space_group_name_H-M   'P 1'
#
loop_
_entity.id
_entity.type
_entity.pdbx_description
1 polymer ?
#
loop_
_entity_poly.entity_id
_entity_poly.type
_entity_poly.pdbx_seq_one_letter_code
_entity_poly.pdbx_strand_id
1 'polypeptide(L)' 'MGCKVDAEPKFKFCGACSVKSCASERGVETCTHCDDYGCDTLEGWLSQAGDELRQKLEKIRAAM' A
#
# COMPACT_ATOMS: atom_id res chain seq x y z
N MET A 1 -4.31 -7.89 -5.14
CA MET A 1 -4.65 -6.45 -5.21
C MET A 1 -3.67 -5.72 -4.31
N GLY A 2 -2.63 -5.15 -4.89
CA GLY A 2 -1.57 -4.45 -4.15
C GLY A 2 -1.01 -3.37 -5.06
N CYS A 3 -0.80 -2.18 -4.50
CA CYS A 3 -0.14 -1.11 -5.23
C CYS A 3 1.35 -1.47 -5.31
N LYS A 4 1.76 -2.18 -6.36
CA LYS A 4 3.18 -2.37 -6.61
C LYS A 4 3.77 -1.03 -7.06
N VAL A 5 4.89 -0.65 -6.47
CA VAL A 5 5.62 0.55 -6.88
C VAL A 5 6.00 0.46 -8.36
N ASP A 6 6.45 -0.72 -8.79
CA ASP A 6 6.87 -1.02 -10.16
C ASP A 6 5.70 -1.27 -11.15
N ALA A 7 4.45 -1.41 -10.66
CA ALA A 7 3.32 -1.62 -11.57
C ALA A 7 2.82 -0.32 -12.19
N GLU A 8 2.48 -0.38 -13.48
CA GLU A 8 1.78 0.67 -14.20
C GLU A 8 0.47 1.06 -13.44
N PRO A 9 0.20 2.36 -13.25
CA PRO A 9 -0.99 2.81 -12.55
C PRO A 9 -2.24 2.47 -13.36
N LYS A 10 -2.92 1.38 -13.00
CA LYS A 10 -4.19 0.97 -13.63
C LYS A 10 -5.33 1.96 -13.43
N PHE A 11 -5.22 2.84 -12.44
CA PHE A 11 -6.18 3.90 -12.16
C PHE A 11 -5.45 5.23 -11.98
N LYS A 12 -6.05 6.35 -12.41
CA LYS A 12 -5.48 7.70 -12.20
C LYS A 12 -5.15 7.96 -10.73
N PHE A 13 -5.97 7.42 -9.82
CA PHE A 13 -5.75 7.50 -8.38
C PHE A 13 -4.48 6.77 -7.90
N CYS A 14 -4.03 5.71 -8.60
CA CYS A 14 -2.78 5.01 -8.27
C CYS A 14 -1.53 5.85 -8.56
N GLY A 15 -1.59 6.81 -9.48
CA GLY A 15 -0.47 7.70 -9.79
C GLY A 15 -0.26 8.81 -8.77
N ALA A 16 -1.31 9.19 -8.04
CA ALA A 16 -1.27 10.24 -7.01
C ALA A 16 -1.36 9.67 -5.58
N CYS A 17 -1.22 8.35 -5.41
CA CYS A 17 -1.38 7.70 -4.13
C CYS A 17 -0.14 7.93 -3.25
N SER A 18 -0.30 8.63 -2.11
CA SER A 18 0.80 8.89 -1.16
C SER A 18 1.46 7.61 -0.64
N VAL A 19 0.72 6.51 -0.56
CA VAL A 19 1.24 5.21 -0.16
C VAL A 19 2.23 4.64 -1.19
N LYS A 20 2.00 4.91 -2.48
CA LYS A 20 2.93 4.50 -3.55
C LYS A 20 4.23 5.31 -3.48
N SER A 21 4.14 6.61 -3.23
CA SER A 21 5.31 7.46 -3.00
C SER A 21 6.10 6.99 -1.79
N CYS A 22 5.43 6.73 -0.66
CA CYS A 22 6.07 6.21 0.55
C CYS A 22 6.76 4.86 0.33
N ALA A 23 6.11 3.92 -0.38
CA ALA A 23 6.73 2.65 -0.71
C ALA A 23 7.93 2.81 -1.65
N SER A 24 7.87 3.74 -2.61
CA SER A 24 8.98 4.04 -3.51
C SER A 24 10.16 4.71 -2.80
N GLU A 25 9.91 5.66 -1.89
CA GLU A 25 10.95 6.30 -1.07
C GLU A 25 11.64 5.28 -0.15
N ARG A 26 10.87 4.33 0.38
CA ARG A 26 11.40 3.24 1.21
C ARG A 26 12.03 2.11 0.40
N GLY A 27 11.93 2.13 -0.93
CA GLY A 27 12.46 1.09 -1.82
C GLY A 27 11.78 -0.27 -1.67
N VAL A 28 10.53 -0.30 -1.21
CA VAL A 28 9.77 -1.55 -1.00
C VAL A 28 8.77 -1.75 -2.13
N GLU A 29 8.65 -2.97 -2.64
CA GLU A 29 7.76 -3.25 -3.77
C GLU A 29 6.28 -3.02 -3.45
N THR A 30 5.86 -3.27 -2.20
CA THR A 30 4.49 -3.08 -1.73
C THR A 30 4.53 -2.89 -0.21
N CYS A 31 3.52 -2.21 0.34
CA CYS A 31 3.41 -2.01 1.79
C CYS A 31 3.47 -3.32 2.60
N THR A 32 2.95 -4.42 2.06
CA THR A 32 3.02 -5.74 2.69
C THR A 32 4.46 -6.26 2.87
N HIS A 33 5.41 -5.78 2.05
CA HIS A 33 6.85 -6.02 2.18
C HIS A 33 7.58 -4.91 2.95
N CYS A 34 6.86 -3.88 3.40
CA CYS A 34 7.44 -2.87 4.28
C CYS A 34 7.69 -3.48 5.65
N ASP A 35 8.90 -3.31 6.16
CA ASP A 35 9.28 -3.71 7.53
C ASP A 35 8.40 -2.95 8.56
N ASP A 36 8.16 -1.67 8.26
CA ASP A 36 7.30 -0.75 9.02
C ASP A 36 5.85 -0.79 8.49
N TYR A 37 5.28 -1.99 8.38
CA TYR A 37 3.87 -2.16 7.99
C TYR A 37 2.97 -1.61 9.09
N GLY A 38 2.23 -0.54 8.80
CA GLY A 38 1.47 0.23 9.80
C GLY A 38 2.03 1.64 10.03
N CYS A 39 2.92 2.12 9.16
CA CYS A 39 3.38 3.51 9.20
C CYS A 39 2.23 4.51 9.10
N ASP A 40 2.43 5.71 9.63
CA ASP A 40 1.41 6.78 9.68
C ASP A 40 0.83 7.10 8.29
N THR A 41 1.67 7.07 7.24
CA THR A 41 1.20 7.25 5.85
C THR A 41 0.24 6.15 5.39
N LEU A 42 0.52 4.90 5.76
CA LEU A 42 -0.34 3.77 5.42
C LEU A 42 -1.62 3.81 6.25
N GLU A 43 -1.53 4.05 7.56
CA GLU A 43 -2.70 4.19 8.44
C GLU A 43 -3.61 5.34 8.00
N GLY A 44 -3.06 6.53 7.75
CA GLY A 44 -3.83 7.68 7.29
C GLY A 44 -4.50 7.46 5.93
N TRP A 45 -3.88 6.68 5.05
CA TRP A 45 -4.51 6.28 3.79
C TRP A 45 -5.56 5.19 3.98
N LEU A 46 -5.31 4.18 4.82
CA LEU A 46 -6.26 3.12 5.13
C LEU A 46 -7.49 3.67 5.85
N SER A 47 -7.33 4.67 6.71
CA SER A 47 -8.43 5.36 7.38
C SER A 47 -9.36 6.07 6.38
N GLN A 48 -8.84 6.48 5.22
CA GLN A 48 -9.64 7.07 4.13
C GLN A 48 -10.16 6.03 3.14
N ALA A 49 -9.36 5.01 2.84
CA ALA A 49 -9.67 3.97 1.87
C ALA A 49 -10.64 2.90 2.41
N GLY A 50 -10.76 2.79 3.74
CA GLY A 50 -11.67 1.90 4.44
C GLY A 50 -11.02 0.59 4.91
N ASP A 51 -11.61 0.02 5.95
CA ASP A 51 -11.09 -1.16 6.66
C ASP A 51 -11.08 -2.43 5.80
N GLU A 52 -11.97 -2.55 4.81
CA GLU A 52 -11.98 -3.68 3.88
C GLU A 52 -10.64 -3.83 3.15
N LEU A 53 -9.99 -2.70 2.85
CA LEU A 53 -8.71 -2.69 2.16
C LEU A 53 -7.56 -3.11 3.08
N ARG A 54 -7.62 -2.72 4.36
CA ARG A 54 -6.71 -3.18 5.42
C ARG A 54 -6.79 -4.70 5.54
N GLN A 55 -8.00 -5.23 5.68
CA GLN A 55 -8.23 -6.67 5.77
C GLN A 55 -7.74 -7.44 4.53
N LYS A 56 -7.90 -6.88 3.33
CA LYS A 56 -7.34 -7.47 2.10
C LYS A 56 -5.81 -7.47 2.11
N LEU A 57 -5.16 -6.39 2.54
CA LEU A 57 -3.69 -6.33 2.65
C LEU A 57 -3.16 -7.31 3.69
N GLU A 58 -3.82 -7.43 4.84
CA GLU A 58 -3.47 -8.40 5.88
C GLU A 58 -3.61 -9.84 5.40
N LYS A 59 -4.70 -10.17 4.68
CA LYS A 59 -4.86 -11.49 4.06
C LYS A 59 -3.78 -11.81 3.03
N ILE A 60 -3.40 -10.82 2.21
CA ILE A 60 -2.29 -11.00 1.27
C ILE A 60 -1.01 -11.28 2.05
N ARG A 61 -0.74 -10.53 3.12
CA ARG A 61 0.44 -10.70 3.99
C ARG A 61 0.49 -12.06 4.69
N ALA A 62 -0.65 -12.54 5.19
CA ALA A 62 -0.74 -13.84 5.85
C ALA A 62 -0.64 -15.02 4.86
N ALA A 63 -0.82 -14.78 3.57
CA ALA A 63 -0.71 -15.79 2.51
C ALA A 63 0.66 -15.79 1.80
N MET A 64 1.61 -14.95 2.25
CA MET A 64 3.01 -14.91 1.77
C MET A 64 3.86 -15.77 2.69
#